data_AF-A0A2D2B3Z0-F1
#
_entry.id   AF-A0A2D2B3Z0-F1
#
_cell.length_a   1.000
_cell.length_b   1.000
_cell.length_c   1.000
_cell.angle_alpha   90.00
_cell.angle_beta   90.00
_cell.angle_gamma   90.00
#
_symmetry.space_group_name_H-M   'P 1'
#
loop_
_entity.id
_entity.type
_entity.pdbx_description
1 polymer ?
#
loop_
_entity_poly.entity_id
_entity_poly.type
_entity_poly.pdbx_seq_one_letter_code
_entity_poly.pdbx_strand_id
1 'polypeptide(L)'
;MLLVLGVGAALLLRQAWRDRGPRRPWLIVGGWLLIAAGVVASGWLLGADRGPFAAFALIPFAALVLIAIGVQVRDPNKRAPREIALEPSERPSKAWRGWLRAALAGPIGGIAAMGVGLAWTVWVPGEPQTRMVIGGLLVPVLWGGAMAWTLADNKILRATAVLVGVTVVTFAASAIKGFA
;
A
#
# COMPACT_ATOMS: atom_id res chain seq x y z
N MET A 1 13.95 1.63 -19.34
CA MET A 1 14.59 0.41 -18.78
C MET A 1 13.82 -0.16 -17.59
N LEU A 2 13.64 0.56 -16.48
CA LEU A 2 13.03 0.03 -15.25
C LEU A 2 11.57 -0.44 -15.42
N LEU A 3 10.76 0.28 -16.21
CA LEU A 3 9.39 -0.15 -16.51
C LEU A 3 9.36 -1.49 -17.27
N VAL A 4 10.27 -1.68 -18.23
CA VAL A 4 10.37 -2.93 -19.01
C VAL A 4 10.78 -4.10 -18.12
N LEU A 5 11.76 -3.88 -17.23
CA LEU A 5 12.18 -4.87 -16.24
C LEU A 5 11.03 -5.19 -15.27
N GLY A 6 10.25 -4.19 -14.84
CA GLY A 6 9.08 -4.40 -14.00
C GLY A 6 7.98 -5.23 -14.67
N VAL A 7 7.66 -4.94 -15.94
CA VAL A 7 6.71 -5.76 -16.71
C VAL A 7 7.22 -7.19 -16.90
N GLY A 8 8.50 -7.35 -17.28
CA GLY A 8 9.10 -8.68 -17.48
C GLY A 8 9.08 -9.53 -16.20
N ALA A 9 9.47 -8.94 -15.07
CA ALA A 9 9.42 -9.60 -13.76
C ALA A 9 7.99 -10.00 -13.38
N ALA A 10 7.03 -9.09 -13.57
CA ALA A 10 5.63 -9.35 -13.29
C ALA A 10 5.05 -10.47 -14.18
N LEU A 11 5.45 -10.55 -15.45
CA LEU A 11 5.04 -11.64 -16.35
C LEU A 11 5.62 -12.99 -15.92
N LEU A 12 6.91 -13.06 -15.56
CA LEU A 12 7.54 -14.28 -15.07
C LEU A 12 6.88 -14.79 -13.79
N LEU A 13 6.64 -13.90 -12.84
CA LEU A 13 5.96 -14.25 -11.59
C LEU A 13 4.49 -14.65 -11.84
N ARG A 14 3.78 -13.96 -12.74
CA ARG A 14 2.41 -14.33 -13.13
C ARG A 14 2.36 -15.70 -13.81
N GLN A 15 3.33 -16.04 -14.64
CA GLN A 15 3.46 -17.36 -15.24
C GLN A 15 3.76 -18.42 -14.18
N ALA A 16 4.67 -18.15 -13.24
CA ALA A 16 4.97 -19.06 -12.13
C ALA A 16 3.76 -19.38 -11.24
N TRP A 17 2.80 -18.45 -11.15
CA TRP A 17 1.54 -18.65 -10.43
C TRP A 17 0.53 -19.48 -11.21
N ARG A 18 0.53 -19.37 -12.54
CA ARG A 18 -0.35 -20.16 -13.43
C ARG A 18 0.16 -21.58 -13.63
N ASP A 19 1.48 -21.74 -13.65
CA ASP A 19 2.14 -22.98 -14.00
C ASP A 19 2.52 -23.76 -12.73
N ARG A 20 1.91 -24.93 -12.50
CA ARG A 20 2.23 -25.81 -11.36
C ARG A 20 3.32 -26.84 -11.68
N GLY A 21 3.92 -26.76 -12.86
CA GLY A 21 4.94 -27.69 -13.35
C GLY A 21 6.36 -27.44 -12.82
N PRO A 22 7.35 -28.23 -13.28
CA PRO A 22 8.74 -28.17 -12.83
C PRO A 22 9.46 -26.85 -13.19
N ARG A 23 8.88 -26.04 -14.09
CA ARG A 23 9.41 -24.71 -14.46
C ARG A 23 9.12 -23.63 -13.42
N ARG A 24 8.15 -23.86 -12.54
CA ARG A 24 7.71 -22.90 -11.51
C ARG A 24 8.86 -22.29 -10.68
N PRO A 25 9.78 -23.07 -10.06
CA PRO A 25 10.86 -22.47 -9.27
C PRO A 25 11.77 -21.58 -10.10
N TRP A 26 12.07 -21.96 -11.35
CA TRP A 26 12.90 -21.17 -12.26
C TRP A 26 12.25 -19.84 -12.65
N LEU A 27 10.93 -19.83 -12.87
CA LEU A 27 10.18 -18.61 -13.16
C LEU A 27 10.16 -17.66 -11.94
N ILE A 28 10.05 -18.20 -10.72
CA ILE A 28 10.11 -17.41 -9.48
C ILE A 28 11.50 -16.77 -9.33
N VAL A 29 12.56 -17.58 -9.43
CA VAL A 29 13.94 -17.10 -9.31
C VAL A 29 14.25 -16.08 -10.41
N GLY A 30 13.84 -16.35 -11.65
CA GLY A 30 14.01 -15.43 -12.78
C GLY A 30 13.32 -14.08 -12.54
N GLY A 31 12.07 -14.08 -12.05
CA GLY A 31 11.34 -12.86 -11.71
C GLY A 31 12.04 -12.02 -10.63
N TRP A 32 12.50 -12.66 -9.56
CA TRP A 32 13.23 -11.97 -8.48
C TRP A 32 14.61 -11.47 -8.92
N LEU A 33 15.36 -12.26 -9.69
CA LEU A 33 16.65 -11.84 -10.25
C LEU A 33 16.49 -10.65 -11.17
N LEU A 34 15.42 -10.59 -11.97
CA LEU A 34 15.15 -9.46 -12.85
C LEU A 34 14.89 -8.16 -12.06
N ILE A 35 14.19 -8.26 -10.93
CA ILE A 35 13.97 -7.13 -10.00
C ILE A 35 15.30 -6.70 -9.38
N ALA A 36 16.07 -7.65 -8.84
CA ALA A 36 17.35 -7.38 -8.21
C ALA A 36 18.33 -6.73 -9.19
N ALA A 37 18.43 -7.26 -10.40
CA ALA A 37 19.22 -6.69 -11.49
C ALA A 37 18.76 -5.27 -11.84
N GLY A 38 17.45 -5.01 -11.86
CA GLY A 38 16.90 -3.67 -12.07
C GLY A 38 17.30 -2.66 -10.99
N VAL A 39 17.28 -3.07 -9.72
CA VAL A 39 17.70 -2.23 -8.58
C VAL A 39 19.21 -1.97 -8.59
N VAL A 40 20.01 -3.00 -8.85
CA VAL A 40 21.48 -2.84 -8.93
C VAL A 40 21.84 -1.95 -10.12
N ALA A 41 21.33 -2.26 -11.31
CA ALA A 41 21.62 -1.51 -12.52
C ALA A 41 21.17 -0.04 -12.43
N SER A 42 20.05 0.27 -11.75
CA SER A 42 19.66 1.66 -11.53
C SER A 42 20.63 2.40 -10.62
N GLY A 43 21.16 1.75 -9.58
CA GLY A 43 22.20 2.32 -8.72
C GLY A 43 23.46 2.70 -9.50
N TRP A 44 23.89 1.85 -10.44
CA TRP A 44 25.03 2.14 -11.32
C TRP A 44 24.76 3.27 -12.31
N LEU A 45 23.55 3.34 -12.89
CA LEU A 45 23.23 4.29 -13.97
C LEU A 45 22.79 5.68 -13.48
N LEU A 46 22.08 5.74 -12.35
CA LEU A 46 21.44 6.96 -11.84
C LEU A 46 22.08 7.45 -10.52
N GLY A 47 23.07 6.72 -10.01
CA GLY A 47 23.72 6.96 -8.73
C GLY A 47 23.10 6.15 -7.58
N ALA A 48 23.90 5.93 -6.54
CA ALA A 48 23.57 5.05 -5.42
C ALA A 48 22.30 5.48 -4.65
N ASP A 49 21.95 6.75 -4.66
CA ASP A 49 20.77 7.26 -3.94
C ASP A 49 19.52 7.28 -4.83
N ARG A 50 19.63 7.88 -6.02
CA ARG A 50 18.50 8.11 -6.93
C ARG A 50 18.10 6.84 -7.68
N GLY A 51 19.06 5.97 -7.97
CA GLY A 51 18.85 4.72 -8.69
C GLY A 51 17.91 3.75 -7.97
N PRO A 52 18.21 3.35 -6.73
CA PRO A 52 17.32 2.48 -5.96
C PRO A 52 15.94 3.11 -5.76
N PHE A 53 15.88 4.41 -5.47
CA PHE A 53 14.61 5.12 -5.35
C PHE A 53 13.75 4.99 -6.63
N ALA A 54 14.32 5.26 -7.80
CA ALA A 54 13.61 5.12 -9.07
C ALA A 54 13.20 3.67 -9.35
N ALA A 55 14.01 2.69 -9.00
CA ALA A 55 13.68 1.27 -9.17
C ALA A 55 12.50 0.85 -8.27
N PHE A 56 12.53 1.22 -6.99
CA PHE A 56 11.44 0.94 -6.05
C PHE A 56 10.14 1.64 -6.41
N ALA A 57 10.18 2.77 -7.11
CA ALA A 57 8.97 3.43 -7.61
C ALA A 57 8.44 2.78 -8.90
N LEU A 58 9.31 2.60 -9.91
CA LEU A 58 8.88 2.28 -11.28
C LEU A 58 8.63 0.78 -11.51
N ILE A 59 9.38 -0.11 -10.86
CA ILE A 59 9.21 -1.56 -11.03
C ILE A 59 7.83 -2.02 -10.51
N PRO A 60 7.42 -1.67 -9.27
CA PRO A 60 6.09 -2.02 -8.78
C PRO A 60 4.98 -1.32 -9.56
N PHE A 61 5.19 -0.05 -9.96
CA PHE A 61 4.22 0.68 -10.77
C PHE A 61 3.93 -0.03 -12.10
N ALA A 62 4.97 -0.49 -12.81
CA ALA A 62 4.82 -1.25 -14.04
C ALA A 62 4.06 -2.57 -13.83
N ALA A 63 4.34 -3.28 -12.74
CA ALA A 63 3.62 -4.49 -12.37
C ALA A 63 2.13 -4.21 -12.09
N LEU A 64 1.81 -3.13 -11.38
CA LEU A 64 0.44 -2.71 -11.09
C LEU A 64 -0.33 -2.33 -12.35
N VAL A 65 0.30 -1.61 -13.29
CA VAL A 65 -0.31 -1.29 -14.60
C VAL A 65 -0.63 -2.58 -15.37
N LEU A 66 0.30 -3.53 -15.42
CA LEU A 66 0.07 -4.83 -16.06
C LEU A 66 -1.10 -5.59 -15.42
N ILE A 67 -1.20 -5.57 -14.10
CA ILE A 67 -2.31 -6.19 -13.36
C ILE A 67 -3.62 -5.47 -13.70
N ALA A 68 -3.64 -4.13 -13.68
CA ALA A 68 -4.80 -3.30 -13.98
C ALA A 68 -5.37 -3.58 -15.39
N ILE A 69 -4.50 -3.73 -16.40
CA ILE A 69 -4.89 -4.10 -17.77
C ILE A 69 -5.53 -5.50 -17.81
N GLY A 70 -5.08 -6.40 -16.94
CA GLY A 70 -5.60 -7.77 -16.84
C GLY A 70 -6.85 -7.93 -15.98
N VAL A 71 -7.39 -6.86 -15.38
CA VAL A 71 -8.59 -6.91 -14.54
C VAL A 71 -9.80 -7.21 -15.41
N GLN A 72 -10.36 -8.40 -15.25
CA GLN A 72 -11.67 -8.71 -15.80
C GLN A 72 -12.75 -8.12 -14.90
N VAL A 73 -13.48 -7.14 -15.41
CA VAL A 73 -14.66 -6.59 -14.73
C VAL A 73 -15.72 -7.69 -14.67
N ARG A 74 -16.10 -8.11 -13.47
CA ARG A 74 -17.12 -9.16 -13.25
C ARG A 74 -18.44 -8.67 -13.82
N ASP A 75 -19.04 -9.46 -14.69
CA ASP A 75 -20.35 -9.17 -15.27
C ASP A 75 -21.40 -9.18 -14.14
N PRO A 76 -22.03 -8.03 -13.81
CA PRO A 76 -23.00 -7.94 -12.73
C PRO A 76 -24.26 -8.77 -12.98
N ASN A 77 -24.50 -9.21 -14.23
CA ASN A 77 -25.65 -10.04 -14.59
C ASN A 77 -25.39 -11.55 -14.52
N LYS A 78 -24.17 -12.01 -14.22
CA LYS A 78 -23.91 -13.43 -13.96
C LYS A 78 -24.53 -13.84 -12.62
N ARG A 79 -25.70 -14.47 -12.68
CA ARG A 79 -26.36 -15.09 -11.51
C ARG A 79 -25.44 -16.15 -10.91
N ALA A 80 -25.11 -15.98 -9.63
CA ALA A 80 -24.35 -16.98 -8.90
C ALA A 80 -25.17 -18.29 -8.77
N PRO A 81 -24.54 -19.47 -8.85
CA PRO A 81 -25.21 -20.74 -8.60
C PRO A 81 -25.85 -20.72 -7.20
N ARG A 82 -27.13 -21.09 -7.13
CA ARG A 82 -28.02 -20.89 -5.96
C ARG A 82 -27.60 -21.70 -4.71
N GLU A 83 -26.63 -22.61 -4.82
CA GLU A 83 -26.30 -23.61 -3.78
C GLU A 83 -24.86 -23.59 -3.27
N ILE A 84 -24.00 -22.70 -3.76
CA ILE A 84 -22.63 -22.60 -3.21
C ILE A 84 -22.66 -21.55 -2.10
N ALA A 85 -22.14 -21.90 -0.93
CA ALA A 85 -21.82 -20.92 0.11
C ALA A 85 -20.85 -19.90 -0.50
N LEU A 86 -21.40 -18.78 -0.98
CA LEU A 86 -20.66 -17.73 -1.66
C LEU A 86 -19.44 -17.38 -0.82
N GLU A 87 -18.25 -17.52 -1.42
CA GLU A 87 -17.02 -17.05 -0.79
C GLU A 87 -17.22 -15.56 -0.42
N PRO A 88 -16.56 -15.04 0.62
CA PRO A 88 -16.67 -13.63 0.98
C PRO A 88 -16.42 -12.66 -0.20
N SER A 89 -15.65 -13.10 -1.19
CA SER A 89 -15.36 -12.45 -2.49
C SER A 89 -16.55 -12.42 -3.47
N GLU A 90 -17.51 -13.34 -3.33
CA GLU A 90 -18.69 -13.47 -4.18
C GLU A 90 -19.94 -12.78 -3.63
N ARG A 91 -19.86 -12.27 -2.39
CA ARG A 91 -20.93 -11.47 -1.79
C ARG A 91 -21.07 -10.14 -2.53
N PRO A 92 -22.29 -9.65 -2.78
CA PRO A 92 -22.51 -8.36 -3.43
C PRO A 92 -21.88 -7.23 -2.59
N SER A 93 -20.71 -6.77 -3.02
CA SER A 93 -20.04 -5.60 -2.45
C SER A 93 -20.61 -4.35 -3.12
N LYS A 94 -21.20 -3.45 -2.33
CA LYS A 94 -21.61 -2.13 -2.84
C LYS A 94 -20.34 -1.34 -3.19
N ALA A 95 -20.18 -0.92 -4.45
CA ALA A 95 -18.99 -0.19 -4.93
C ALA A 95 -18.61 1.01 -4.05
N TRP A 96 -19.59 1.72 -3.49
CA TRP A 96 -19.38 2.78 -2.48
C TRP A 96 -18.56 2.33 -1.26
N ARG A 97 -18.80 1.12 -0.72
CA ARG A 97 -18.02 0.59 0.41
C ARG A 97 -16.57 0.30 0.00
N GLY A 98 -16.33 -0.04 -1.26
CA GLY A 98 -14.99 -0.19 -1.83
C GLY A 98 -14.24 1.14 -1.87
N TRP A 99 -14.87 2.18 -2.43
CA TRP A 99 -14.32 3.54 -2.44
C TRP A 99 -14.07 4.09 -1.04
N LEU A 100 -15.00 3.86 -0.11
CA LEU A 100 -14.85 4.27 1.28
C LEU A 100 -13.68 3.56 1.97
N ARG A 101 -13.50 2.24 1.76
CA ARG A 101 -12.32 1.52 2.26
C ARG A 101 -11.03 2.02 1.64
N ALA A 102 -11.01 2.31 0.34
CA ALA A 102 -9.83 2.85 -0.33
C ALA A 102 -9.46 4.25 0.22
N ALA A 103 -10.46 5.11 0.43
CA ALA A 103 -10.28 6.42 1.03
C ALA A 103 -9.77 6.32 2.49
N LEU A 104 -10.31 5.37 3.27
CA LEU A 104 -9.90 5.13 4.65
C LEU A 104 -8.48 4.55 4.77
N ALA A 105 -8.18 3.53 3.98
CA ALA A 105 -6.88 2.87 3.98
C ALA A 105 -5.79 3.80 3.44
N GLY A 106 -6.08 4.56 2.39
CA GLY A 106 -5.14 5.48 1.76
C GLY A 106 -5.14 6.85 2.43
N PRO A 107 -5.81 7.86 1.84
CA PRO A 107 -5.72 9.26 2.28
C PRO A 107 -6.02 9.50 3.76
N ILE A 108 -7.13 8.98 4.28
CA ILE A 108 -7.58 9.31 5.65
C ILE A 108 -6.65 8.66 6.68
N GLY A 109 -6.24 7.40 6.45
CA GLY A 109 -5.23 6.75 7.28
C GLY A 109 -3.90 7.50 7.28
N GLY A 110 -3.50 8.05 6.14
CA GLY A 110 -2.29 8.88 6.02
C GLY A 110 -2.39 10.18 6.82
N ILE A 111 -3.51 10.90 6.70
CA ILE A 111 -3.77 12.12 7.47
C ILE A 111 -3.74 11.83 8.97
N ALA A 112 -4.40 10.76 9.41
CA ALA A 112 -4.41 10.36 10.83
C ALA A 112 -2.98 10.06 11.32
N ALA A 113 -2.18 9.33 10.53
CA ALA A 113 -0.79 9.03 10.85
C ALA A 113 0.09 10.29 10.90
N MET A 114 -0.11 11.25 9.99
CA MET A 114 0.56 12.55 10.01
C MET A 114 0.22 13.34 11.28
N GLY A 115 -1.06 13.35 11.66
CA GLY A 115 -1.51 13.99 12.90
C GLY A 115 -0.81 13.41 14.12
N VAL A 116 -0.68 12.09 14.22
CA VAL A 116 0.07 11.41 15.31
C VAL A 116 1.55 11.78 15.28
N GLY A 117 2.20 11.75 14.11
CA GLY A 117 3.61 12.13 13.97
C GLY A 117 3.87 13.59 14.38
N LEU A 118 2.95 14.50 14.01
CA LEU A 118 3.00 15.90 14.42
C LEU A 118 2.79 16.04 15.94
N ALA A 119 1.77 15.38 16.49
CA ALA A 119 1.49 15.41 17.92
C ALA A 119 2.68 14.89 18.72
N TRP A 120 3.32 13.81 18.27
CA TRP A 120 4.56 13.30 18.86
C TRP A 120 5.67 14.36 18.83
N THR A 121 5.90 14.93 17.65
CA THR A 121 6.95 15.93 17.45
C THR A 121 6.74 17.13 18.35
N VAL A 122 5.50 17.57 18.58
CA VAL A 122 5.16 18.77 19.35
C VAL A 122 5.08 18.49 20.86
N TRP A 123 4.54 17.36 21.29
CA TRP A 123 4.25 17.09 22.70
C TRP A 123 5.36 16.37 23.47
N VAL A 124 6.10 15.45 22.83
CA VAL A 124 7.10 14.65 23.52
C VAL A 124 8.32 15.50 23.91
N PRO A 125 8.81 15.45 25.17
CA PRO A 125 10.01 16.18 25.57
C PRO A 125 11.28 15.57 24.96
N GLY A 126 12.29 16.40 24.71
CA GLY A 126 13.59 15.98 24.17
C GLY A 126 14.12 16.90 23.06
N GLU A 127 15.28 16.51 22.51
CA GLU A 127 15.96 17.24 21.44
C GLU A 127 15.05 17.39 20.21
N PRO A 128 14.87 18.62 19.67
CA PRO A 128 14.01 18.85 18.51
C PRO A 128 14.33 17.94 17.32
N GLN A 129 15.60 17.72 17.03
CA GLN A 129 16.03 16.87 15.92
C GLN A 129 15.57 15.42 16.09
N THR A 130 15.75 14.84 17.29
CA THR A 130 15.33 13.46 17.58
C THR A 130 13.82 13.30 17.47
N ARG A 131 13.07 14.28 17.98
CA ARG A 131 11.59 14.28 17.92
C ARG A 131 11.06 14.34 16.50
N MET A 132 11.65 15.19 15.65
CA MET A 132 11.28 15.29 14.23
C MET A 132 11.58 13.99 13.47
N VAL A 133 12.73 13.36 13.73
CA VAL A 133 13.08 12.08 13.11
C VAL A 133 12.09 10.99 13.53
N ILE A 134 11.82 10.84 14.83
CA ILE A 134 10.88 9.82 15.32
C ILE A 134 9.46 10.11 14.84
N GLY A 135 9.01 11.36 14.92
CA GLY A 135 7.70 11.78 14.43
C GLY A 135 7.52 11.47 12.94
N GLY A 136 8.55 11.73 12.13
CA GLY A 136 8.57 11.38 10.70
C GLY A 136 8.55 9.87 10.44
N LEU A 137 9.29 9.08 11.23
CA LEU A 137 9.30 7.62 11.11
C LEU A 137 8.00 6.95 11.56
N LEU A 138 7.27 7.56 12.51
CA LEU A 138 5.97 7.06 12.95
C LEU A 138 4.92 7.11 11.83
N VAL A 139 4.96 8.13 10.96
CA VAL A 139 3.97 8.32 9.89
C VAL A 139 3.85 7.10 8.97
N PRO A 140 4.90 6.61 8.28
CA PRO A 140 4.77 5.47 7.37
C PRO A 140 4.40 4.17 8.09
N VAL A 141 4.86 3.98 9.33
CA VAL A 141 4.52 2.79 10.14
C VAL A 141 3.03 2.78 10.50
N LEU A 142 2.53 3.89 11.04
CA LEU A 142 1.13 4.03 11.40
C LEU A 142 0.21 4.03 10.18
N TRP A 143 0.65 4.60 9.06
CA TRP A 143 -0.10 4.59 7.82
C TRP A 143 -0.24 3.19 7.24
N GLY A 144 0.86 2.43 7.17
CA GLY A 144 0.82 1.01 6.76
C GLY A 144 -0.02 0.15 7.72
N GLY A 145 0.08 0.41 9.02
CA GLY A 145 -0.78 -0.22 10.04
C GLY A 145 -2.27 0.09 9.84
N ALA A 146 -2.61 1.35 9.55
CA ALA A 146 -3.97 1.78 9.25
C ALA A 146 -4.49 1.10 7.97
N MET A 147 -3.67 0.98 6.92
CA MET A 147 -4.03 0.22 5.71
C MET A 147 -4.36 -1.24 6.04
N ALA A 148 -3.48 -1.93 6.76
CA ALA A 148 -3.69 -3.33 7.13
C ALA A 148 -4.96 -3.51 7.99
N TRP A 149 -5.15 -2.63 8.98
CA TRP A 149 -6.30 -2.70 9.88
C TRP A 149 -7.63 -2.39 9.18
N THR A 150 -7.70 -1.32 8.38
CA THR A 150 -8.92 -0.93 7.66
C THR A 150 -9.38 -1.98 6.64
N LEU A 151 -8.43 -2.71 6.04
CA LEU A 151 -8.71 -3.81 5.12
C LEU A 151 -9.13 -5.09 5.85
N ALA A 152 -8.57 -5.35 7.04
CA ALA A 152 -8.94 -6.51 7.87
C ALA A 152 -10.26 -6.31 8.64
N ASP A 153 -10.71 -5.06 8.84
CA ASP A 153 -11.90 -4.76 9.63
C ASP A 153 -13.20 -5.03 8.86
N ASN A 154 -14.08 -5.83 9.48
CA ASN A 154 -15.43 -6.10 8.99
C ASN A 154 -16.38 -4.90 9.15
N LYS A 155 -16.05 -3.93 10.03
CA LYS A 155 -16.88 -2.77 10.36
C LYS A 155 -16.21 -1.46 9.92
N ILE A 156 -16.41 -1.09 8.65
CA ILE A 156 -15.89 0.15 8.05
C ILE A 156 -16.17 1.40 8.91
N LEU A 157 -17.36 1.52 9.49
CA LEU A 157 -17.74 2.68 10.32
C LEU A 157 -16.86 2.84 11.57
N ARG A 158 -16.37 1.73 12.15
CA ARG A 158 -15.45 1.78 13.29
C ARG A 158 -14.11 2.36 12.86
N ALA A 159 -13.56 1.85 11.76
CA ALA A 159 -12.34 2.37 11.17
C ALA A 159 -12.46 3.86 10.81
N THR A 160 -13.59 4.28 10.22
CA THR A 160 -13.87 5.70 9.96
C THR A 160 -13.87 6.53 11.24
N ALA A 161 -14.65 6.12 12.23
CA ALA A 161 -14.76 6.87 13.48
C ALA A 161 -13.41 7.03 14.19
N VAL A 162 -12.61 5.95 14.23
CA VAL A 162 -11.28 5.99 14.85
C VAL A 162 -10.32 6.86 14.07
N LEU A 163 -10.20 6.70 12.75
CA LEU A 163 -9.23 7.48 11.96
C LEU A 163 -9.58 8.97 11.92
N VAL A 164 -10.87 9.29 11.79
CA VAL A 164 -11.35 10.68 11.87
C VAL A 164 -11.13 11.23 13.28
N GLY A 165 -11.47 10.46 14.32
CA GLY A 165 -11.26 10.86 15.71
C GLY A 165 -9.79 11.13 16.02
N VAL A 166 -8.89 10.22 15.63
CA VAL A 166 -7.43 10.38 15.78
C VAL A 166 -6.96 11.62 15.03
N THR A 167 -7.43 11.84 13.80
CA THR A 167 -7.11 13.04 13.03
C THR A 167 -7.48 14.30 13.81
N VAL A 168 -8.75 14.42 14.23
CA VAL A 168 -9.23 15.60 14.95
C VAL A 168 -8.45 15.82 16.24
N VAL A 169 -8.29 14.78 17.06
CA VAL A 169 -7.62 14.88 18.37
C VAL A 169 -6.14 15.27 18.21
N THR A 170 -5.42 14.62 17.30
CA THR A 170 -3.96 14.84 17.18
C THR A 170 -3.63 16.17 16.54
N PHE A 171 -4.39 16.61 15.53
CA PHE A 171 -4.22 17.95 14.97
C PHE A 171 -4.67 19.03 15.94
N ALA A 172 -5.79 18.86 16.65
CA ALA A 172 -6.23 19.83 17.67
C ALA A 172 -5.21 19.96 18.80
N ALA A 173 -4.72 18.84 19.34
CA ALA A 173 -3.68 18.84 20.36
C ALA A 173 -2.40 19.53 19.85
N SER A 174 -1.99 19.25 18.61
CA SER A 174 -0.81 19.89 18.01
C SER A 174 -1.01 21.40 17.83
N ALA A 175 -2.19 21.84 17.40
CA ALA A 175 -2.52 23.25 17.24
C ALA A 175 -2.51 23.99 18.59
N ILE A 176 -3.06 23.39 19.65
CA ILE A 176 -3.08 24.00 21.00
C ILE A 176 -1.66 24.32 21.48
N LYS A 177 -0.69 23.45 21.21
CA LYS A 177 0.71 23.67 21.62
C LYS A 177 1.52 24.49 20.60
N GLY A 178 1.14 24.47 19.32
CA GLY A 178 1.81 25.17 18.22
C GLY A 178 1.51 26.68 18.13
N PHE A 179 0.65 27.21 18.99
CA PHE A 179 0.34 28.65 19.12
C PHE A 179 0.66 29.22 20.52
N ALA A 180 1.55 28.57 21.27
CA ALA A 180 2.02 29.00 22.59
C ALA A 180 3.52 29.30 22.60
#